data_AF-A0A838V4N2-F1
#
_entry.id   AF-A0A838V4N2-F1
#
_cell.length_a   1.000
_cell.length_b   1.000
_cell.length_c   1.000
_cell.angle_alpha   90.00
_cell.angle_beta   90.00
_cell.angle_gamma   90.00
#
_symmetry.space_group_name_H-M   'P 1'
#
loop_
_entity.id
_entity.type
_entity.pdbx_description
1 polymer ?
#
loop_
_entity_poly.entity_id
_entity_poly.type
_entity_poly.pdbx_seq_one_letter_code
_entity_poly.pdbx_strand_id
1 'polypeptide(L)' 'RATVALLEASCTTPIGVHATLAGERLAIEAFVGLPDGSEWLGDRVEGAAADPTAAGVLLGERLLTAGARDLLDRAEALA' A
#
# COMPACT_ATOMS: atom_id res chain seq x y z
N ARG A 1 -1.94 -0.04 8.82
CA ARG A 1 -0.84 -1.01 9.08
C ARG A 1 -1.00 -2.32 8.34
N ALA A 2 -2.21 -2.91 8.23
CA ALA A 2 -2.42 -4.19 7.55
C ALA A 2 -1.80 -4.22 6.12
N THR A 3 -1.95 -3.16 5.33
CA THR A 3 -1.33 -3.02 4.00
C THR A 3 0.20 -3.17 4.02
N VAL A 4 0.89 -2.49 4.95
CA VAL A 4 2.36 -2.56 5.11
C VAL A 4 2.80 -3.98 5.47
N ALA A 5 2.05 -4.65 6.37
CA ALA A 5 2.37 -6.02 6.77
C ALA A 5 2.19 -7.01 5.61
N LEU A 6 1.14 -6.84 4.79
CA LEU A 6 0.86 -7.72 3.66
C LEU A 6 1.88 -7.56 2.51
N LEU A 7 2.39 -6.34 2.33
CA LEU A 7 3.47 -6.05 1.38
C LEU A 7 4.87 -6.35 1.93
N GLU A 8 4.97 -6.84 3.18
CA GLU A 8 6.23 -7.11 3.88
C GLU A 8 7.20 -5.91 3.88
N ALA A 9 6.63 -4.70 3.87
CA ALA A 9 7.40 -3.48 3.77
C ALA A 9 8.11 -3.10 5.07
N SER A 10 9.28 -2.50 4.94
CA SER A 10 10.12 -1.98 6.03
C SER A 10 10.43 -0.49 5.83
N CYS A 11 11.23 0.11 6.72
CA CYS A 11 11.61 1.53 6.65
C CYS A 11 12.39 1.91 5.39
N THR A 12 13.01 0.95 4.71
CA THR A 12 13.78 1.17 3.48
C THR A 12 12.98 0.85 2.22
N THR A 13 11.77 0.31 2.36
CA THR A 13 10.90 0.00 1.23
C THR A 13 10.28 1.29 0.69
N PRO A 14 10.35 1.58 -0.62
CA PRO A 14 9.74 2.78 -1.22
C PRO A 14 8.22 2.63 -1.35
N ILE A 15 7.54 2.81 -0.23
CA ILE A 15 6.09 2.72 -0.07
C ILE A 15 5.56 3.90 0.76
N GLY A 16 4.36 4.37 0.42
CA GLY A 16 3.56 5.22 1.30
C GLY A 16 2.19 4.60 1.52
N VAL A 17 1.67 4.66 2.75
CA VAL A 17 0.30 4.28 3.09
C VAL A 17 -0.30 5.37 3.96
N HIS A 18 -1.45 5.90 3.55
CA HIS A 18 -2.15 6.97 4.23
C HIS A 18 -3.62 6.62 4.42
N ALA A 19 -4.17 6.93 5.59
CA ALA A 19 -5.57 6.68 5.89
C ALA A 19 -6.22 7.93 6.49
N THR A 20 -7.41 8.26 6.02
CA THR A 20 -8.24 9.35 6.52
C THR A 20 -9.55 8.80 7.07
N LEU A 21 -9.96 9.31 8.22
CA LEU A 21 -11.19 8.93 8.90
C LEU A 21 -12.19 10.09 8.83
N ALA A 22 -13.39 9.82 8.33
CA ALA A 22 -14.49 10.76 8.28
C ALA A 22 -15.77 10.09 8.80
N GLY A 23 -16.11 10.36 10.07
CA GLY A 23 -17.22 9.69 10.75
C GLY A 23 -17.01 8.18 10.80
N GLU A 24 -17.93 7.42 10.20
CA GLU A 24 -17.88 5.95 10.17
C GLU A 24 -17.17 5.39 8.93
N ARG A 25 -16.54 6.25 8.12
CA ARG A 25 -15.87 5.88 6.87
C ARG A 25 -14.36 6.06 6.98
N LEU A 26 -13.64 5.03 6.57
CA LEU A 26 -12.19 5.05 6.44
C LEU A 26 -11.84 5.01 4.96
N ALA A 27 -11.11 6.00 4.47
CA ALA A 27 -10.44 5.95 3.18
C ALA A 27 -8.96 5.64 3.40
N ILE A 28 -8.44 4.61 2.75
CA ILE A 28 -7.02 4.25 2.79
C ILE A 28 -6.47 4.18 1.37
N GLU A 29 -5.33 4.81 1.17
CA GLU A 29 -4.61 4.87 -0.08
C GLU A 29 -3.14 4.49 0.14
N ALA A 30 -2.53 3.92 -0.89
CA ALA A 30 -1.12 3.58 -0.84
C ALA A 30 -0.50 3.64 -2.23
N PHE A 31 0.81 3.82 -2.24
CA PHE A 31 1.64 3.69 -3.44
C PHE A 31 2.91 2.91 -3.11
N VAL A 32 3.45 2.23 -4.13
CA VAL A 32 4.79 1.62 -4.17
C VAL A 32 5.49 2.11 -5.44
N GLY A 33 6.81 2.26 -5.43
CA GLY A 33 7.51 2.76 -6.61
C GLY A 33 9.02 2.53 -6.58
N LEU A 34 9.68 2.81 -7.69
CA LEU A 34 11.14 2.79 -7.76
C LEU A 34 11.74 4.02 -7.05
N PRO A 35 12.95 3.90 -6.46
CA PRO A 35 13.59 5.02 -5.76
C PRO A 35 13.89 6.22 -6.66
N ASP A 36 14.08 5.99 -7.95
CA ASP A 36 14.31 7.03 -8.96
C ASP A 36 13.00 7.66 -9.50
N GLY A 37 11.84 7.15 -9.08
CA GLY A 37 10.52 7.61 -9.49
C GLY A 37 10.12 7.25 -10.92
N SER A 38 10.90 6.42 -11.62
CA SER A 38 10.63 6.06 -13.03
C SER A 38 9.37 5.20 -13.19
N GLU A 39 8.97 4.48 -12.15
CA GLU A 39 7.77 3.64 -12.13
C GLU A 39 7.14 3.65 -10.74
N TRP A 40 5.81 3.68 -10.69
CA TRP A 40 5.03 3.60 -9.46
C TRP A 40 3.65 3.00 -9.72
N LEU A 41 3.10 2.39 -8.67
CA LEU A 41 1.78 1.80 -8.63
C LEU A 41 1.08 2.31 -7.37
N GLY A 42 -0.20 2.67 -7.47
CA GLY A 42 -1.00 3.05 -6.32
C GLY A 42 -2.44 2.62 -6.45
N ASP A 43 -3.11 2.53 -5.30
CA ASP A 43 -4.53 2.21 -5.23
C ASP A 43 -5.16 2.85 -3.99
N ARG A 44 -6.49 2.91 -3.97
CA ARG A 44 -7.30 3.45 -2.89
C ARG A 44 -8.57 2.61 -2.69
N VAL A 45 -8.90 2.40 -1.43
CA VAL A 45 -10.14 1.73 -1.02
C VAL A 45 -10.84 2.50 0.09
N GLU A 46 -12.14 2.27 0.22
CA GLU A 46 -12.92 2.77 1.35
C GLU A 46 -13.55 1.60 2.10
N GLY A 47 -13.67 1.75 3.42
CA GLY A 47 -14.27 0.76 4.29
C GLY A 47 -14.96 1.39 5.49
N ALA A 48 -15.56 0.54 6.32
CA ALA A 48 -16.10 0.96 7.60
C ALA A 48 -14.95 1.27 8.57
N ALA A 49 -15.06 2.37 9.32
CA ALA A 49 -14.11 2.72 10.37
C ALA A 49 -14.02 1.66 11.48
N ALA A 50 -15.08 0.88 11.66
CA ALA A 50 -15.14 -0.24 12.60
C ALA A 50 -14.30 -1.46 12.16
N ASP A 51 -13.92 -1.54 10.88
CA ASP A 51 -13.07 -2.62 10.35
C ASP A 51 -11.92 -2.07 9.47
N PRO A 52 -10.97 -1.35 10.09
CA PRO A 52 -9.83 -0.77 9.36
C PRO A 52 -8.88 -1.84 8.81
N THR A 53 -8.90 -3.04 9.41
CA THR A 53 -8.05 -4.16 8.99
C THR A 53 -8.52 -4.70 7.65
N ALA A 54 -9.82 -4.96 7.47
CA ALA A 54 -10.35 -5.42 6.20
C ALA A 54 -10.05 -4.44 5.05
N ALA A 55 -10.21 -3.13 5.29
CA ALA A 55 -9.84 -2.11 4.29
C ALA A 55 -8.34 -2.16 3.95
N GLY A 56 -7.47 -2.30 4.96
CA GLY A 56 -6.03 -2.39 4.73
C GLY A 56 -5.57 -3.67 4.04
N VAL A 57 -6.20 -4.82 4.33
CA VAL A 57 -5.95 -6.10 3.65
C VAL A 57 -6.38 -5.99 2.19
N LEU A 58 -7.61 -5.52 1.93
CA LEU A 58 -8.12 -5.33 0.57
C LEU A 58 -7.21 -4.44 -0.27
N LEU A 59 -6.73 -3.32 0.30
CA LEU A 59 -5.78 -2.45 -0.39
C LEU A 59 -4.48 -3.18 -0.75
N GLY A 60 -3.92 -3.94 0.19
CA GLY A 60 -2.68 -4.68 -0.06
C GLY A 60 -2.86 -5.80 -1.10
N GLU A 61 -3.98 -6.53 -1.07
CA GLU A 61 -4.30 -7.55 -2.08
C GLU A 61 -4.44 -6.95 -3.48
N ARG A 62 -5.09 -5.79 -3.60
CA ARG A 62 -5.21 -5.08 -4.88
C ARG A 62 -3.87 -4.62 -5.41
N LEU A 63 -3.00 -4.09 -4.55
CA LEU A 63 -1.63 -3.72 -4.92
C LEU A 63 -0.81 -4.94 -5.37
N LEU A 64 -0.86 -6.05 -4.62
CA LEU A 64 -0.18 -7.28 -5.01
C LEU A 64 -0.69 -7.80 -6.36
N THR A 65 -2.00 -7.80 -6.56
CA THR A 65 -2.63 -8.19 -7.84
C THR A 65 -2.18 -7.31 -9.00
N ALA A 66 -1.94 -6.03 -8.74
CA ALA A 66 -1.48 -5.07 -9.74
C ALA A 66 0.06 -5.06 -9.93
N GLY A 67 0.80 -5.97 -9.30
CA GLY A 67 2.24 -6.15 -9.52
C GLY A 67 3.13 -5.43 -8.51
N ALA A 68 2.61 -5.04 -7.34
CA ALA A 68 3.41 -4.38 -6.32
C ALA A 68 4.64 -5.19 -5.87
N ARG A 69 4.55 -6.53 -5.85
CA ARG A 69 5.66 -7.40 -5.45
C ARG A 69 6.86 -7.23 -6.38
N ASP A 70 6.64 -7.39 -7.69
CA ASP A 70 7.69 -7.26 -8.69
C ASP A 70 8.35 -5.88 -8.68
N LEU A 71 7.54 -4.82 -8.43
CA LEU A 71 8.06 -3.46 -8.35
C LEU A 71 8.94 -3.24 -7.11
N LEU A 72 8.53 -3.80 -5.96
CA LEU A 72 9.30 -3.73 -4.73
C LEU A 72 10.62 -4.54 -4.81
N ASP A 73 10.59 -5.72 -5.40
CA ASP A 73 11.78 -6.56 -5.60
C ASP A 73 12.80 -5.83 -6.50
N ARG A 74 12.33 -5.16 -7.56
CA ARG A 74 13.17 -4.32 -8.42
C ARG A 74 13.72 -3.10 -7.68
N ALA A 75 12.92 -2.49 -6.81
CA ALA A 75 13.36 -1.35 -6.02
C ALA A 75 14.48 -1.71 -5.05
N GLU A 76 14.42 -2.89 -4.42
CA GLU A 76 15.48 -3.38 -3.53
C GLU A 76 16.79 -3.64 -4.29
N ALA A 77 16.72 -4.15 -5.53
CA ALA A 77 17.90 -4.36 -6.37
C ALA A 77 18.61 -3.06 -6.80
N LEU A 78 17.95 -1.89 -6.65
CA LEU A 78 18.49 -0.57 -7.00
C LEU A 78 19.01 0.22 -5.78
N ALA A 79 18.80 -0.30 -4.56
CA ALA A 79 19.21 0.32 -3.30
C ALA A 79 20.64 -0.09 -2.89
#